data_AF-A0A7K1KQG8-F1
#
_entry.id   AF-A0A7K1KQG8-F1
#
_cell.length_a   1.000
_cell.length_b   1.000
_cell.length_c   1.000
_cell.angle_alpha   90.00
_cell.angle_beta   90.00
_cell.angle_gamma   90.00
#
_symmetry.space_group_name_H-M   'P 1'
#
loop_
_entity.id
_entity.type
_entity.pdbx_description
1 polymer ?
#
loop_
_entity_poly.entity_id
_entity_poly.type
_entity_poly.pdbx_seq_one_letter_code
_entity_poly.pdbx_strand_id
1 'polypeptide(L)'
;MRNPSFSFPDWVGDLVPDDELFARAYTDISNRNRAWMKTGIARLHDWYGPRKATRTTMALRWRSGFDSRQVAEAVDFAVVLFDGSLLSPSRLLAALIPAIAVGVGNVLAVRVSSGTPWRKAILTGLELAGQELVVDMSELQARRLFGELRETNRSGAVAVLGPRAAVIKTNELQAASRISFWRPRYTRAAAIWMEEADTFDLEALAFIHPDIVFSVFGVEPELPAENFSYEGDGFDNFLDAIMEVAYVPADRAEQTLGRARIVFGPGQEGCWIWPDLHPEHFQYQSVAWTAGE
;
A
#
# COMPACT_ATOMS: atom_id res chain seq x y z
N MET A 1 -33.62 1.47 -6.54
CA MET A 1 -33.29 0.05 -6.27
C MET A 1 -31.89 0.02 -5.68
N ARG A 2 -31.67 -0.57 -4.49
CA ARG A 2 -30.32 -0.81 -3.99
C ARG A 2 -29.64 -1.75 -5.00
N ASN A 3 -28.48 -1.37 -5.50
CA ASN A 3 -27.65 -2.29 -6.27
C ASN A 3 -27.45 -3.57 -5.45
N PRO A 4 -27.57 -4.78 -6.03
CA PRO A 4 -27.24 -6.00 -5.29
C PRO A 4 -25.81 -5.89 -4.75
N SER A 5 -25.59 -6.35 -3.52
CA SER A 5 -24.26 -6.41 -2.91
C SER A 5 -23.33 -7.21 -3.82
N PHE A 6 -22.14 -6.67 -4.10
CA PHE A 6 -21.11 -7.38 -4.84
C PHE A 6 -20.55 -8.53 -4.00
N SER A 7 -20.19 -9.63 -4.66
CA SER A 7 -19.37 -10.72 -4.13
C SER A 7 -18.33 -11.12 -5.17
N PHE A 8 -17.16 -11.57 -4.73
CA PHE A 8 -16.19 -12.19 -5.63
C PHE A 8 -16.73 -13.52 -6.20
N PRO A 9 -16.21 -13.98 -7.35
CA PRO A 9 -16.58 -15.28 -7.90
C PRO A 9 -16.36 -16.43 -6.91
N ASP A 10 -17.27 -17.39 -6.87
CA ASP A 10 -17.27 -18.47 -5.85
C ASP A 10 -15.95 -19.25 -5.80
N TRP A 11 -15.32 -19.48 -6.96
CA TRP A 11 -14.06 -20.23 -7.07
C TRP A 11 -12.87 -19.54 -6.39
N VAL A 12 -12.97 -18.25 -6.04
CA VAL A 12 -11.92 -17.53 -5.32
C VAL A 12 -11.73 -18.11 -3.91
N GLY A 13 -12.81 -18.54 -3.26
CA GLY A 13 -12.76 -19.12 -1.91
C GLY A 13 -11.94 -20.41 -1.84
N ASP A 14 -11.91 -21.19 -2.92
CA ASP A 14 -11.15 -22.45 -3.01
C ASP A 14 -9.63 -22.24 -3.04
N LEU A 15 -9.17 -20.98 -3.14
CA LEU A 15 -7.76 -20.60 -3.25
C LEU A 15 -7.21 -19.91 -1.99
N VAL A 16 -8.01 -19.86 -0.93
CA VAL A 16 -7.56 -19.36 0.37
C VAL A 16 -6.53 -20.33 0.94
N PRO A 17 -5.34 -19.88 1.35
CA PRO A 17 -4.36 -20.74 2.01
C PRO A 17 -4.91 -21.27 3.34
N ASP A 18 -4.44 -22.45 3.75
CA ASP A 18 -4.80 -23.06 5.03
C ASP A 18 -4.52 -22.13 6.22
N ASP A 19 -5.47 -22.01 7.16
CA ASP A 19 -5.34 -21.24 8.40
C ASP A 19 -4.10 -21.64 9.20
N GLU A 20 -3.67 -22.92 9.16
CA GLU A 20 -2.44 -23.37 9.80
C GLU A 20 -1.19 -22.67 9.24
N LEU A 21 -1.21 -22.23 7.98
CA LEU A 21 -0.12 -21.45 7.40
C LEU A 21 -0.02 -20.06 8.06
N PHE A 22 -1.16 -19.38 8.25
CA PHE A 22 -1.23 -18.09 8.93
C PHE A 22 -0.84 -18.21 10.41
N ALA A 23 -1.38 -19.20 11.13
CA ALA A 23 -1.10 -19.43 12.54
C ALA A 23 0.40 -19.68 12.81
N ARG A 24 1.04 -20.50 11.96
CA ARG A 24 2.49 -20.74 12.02
C ARG A 24 3.29 -19.48 11.72
N ALA A 25 2.95 -18.78 10.64
CA ALA A 25 3.62 -17.53 10.28
C ALA A 25 3.54 -16.50 11.41
N TYR A 26 2.37 -16.36 12.03
CA TYR A 26 2.16 -15.48 13.17
C TYR A 26 3.07 -15.88 14.33
N THR A 27 3.03 -17.16 14.75
CA THR A 27 3.78 -17.68 15.90
C THR A 27 5.30 -17.50 15.75
N ASP A 28 5.81 -17.72 14.54
CA ASP A 28 7.24 -17.65 14.23
C ASP A 28 7.82 -16.22 14.22
N ILE A 29 6.98 -15.19 14.13
CA ILE A 29 7.43 -13.80 14.19
C ILE A 29 7.48 -13.33 15.65
N SER A 30 8.54 -12.62 16.03
CA SER A 30 8.72 -12.12 17.40
C SER A 30 7.61 -11.12 17.81
N ASN A 31 7.37 -11.01 19.12
CA ASN A 31 6.45 -10.00 19.66
C ASN A 31 6.81 -8.58 19.22
N ARG A 32 8.11 -8.23 19.23
CA ARG A 32 8.62 -6.93 18.81
C ARG A 32 8.28 -6.62 17.36
N ASN A 33 8.52 -7.58 16.47
CA ASN A 33 8.25 -7.44 15.04
C ASN A 33 6.74 -7.32 14.73
N ARG A 34 5.91 -8.08 15.45
CA ARG A 34 4.44 -7.93 15.39
C ARG A 34 4.00 -6.55 15.88
N ALA A 35 4.63 -6.01 16.92
CA ALA A 35 4.31 -4.70 17.44
C ALA A 35 4.59 -3.59 16.41
N TRP A 36 5.73 -3.64 15.70
CA TRP A 36 6.01 -2.70 14.61
C TRP A 36 4.96 -2.73 13.50
N MET A 37 4.55 -3.93 13.06
CA MET A 37 3.49 -4.06 12.06
C MET A 37 2.15 -3.50 12.55
N LYS A 38 1.77 -3.78 13.81
CA LYS A 38 0.56 -3.19 14.43
C LYS A 38 0.63 -1.67 14.49
N THR A 39 1.77 -1.11 14.87
CA THR A 39 1.99 0.34 14.86
C THR A 39 1.82 0.91 13.45
N GLY A 40 2.44 0.30 12.44
CA GLY A 40 2.28 0.70 11.04
C GLY A 40 0.81 0.68 10.58
N ILE A 41 0.07 -0.38 10.90
CA ILE A 41 -1.37 -0.49 10.61
C ILE A 41 -2.16 0.62 11.29
N ALA A 42 -1.93 0.87 12.58
CA ALA A 42 -2.59 1.94 13.32
C ALA A 42 -2.32 3.32 12.69
N ARG A 43 -1.06 3.60 12.32
CA ARG A 43 -0.69 4.85 11.64
C ARG A 43 -1.33 5.00 10.27
N LEU A 44 -1.45 3.91 9.51
CA LEU A 44 -2.16 3.93 8.24
C LEU A 44 -3.64 4.22 8.42
N HIS A 45 -4.28 3.65 9.45
CA HIS A 45 -5.65 3.99 9.81
C HIS A 45 -5.78 5.44 10.29
N ASP A 46 -4.83 5.99 11.02
CA ASP A 46 -4.83 7.41 11.42
C ASP A 46 -4.68 8.33 10.20
N TRP A 47 -3.76 7.99 9.29
CA TRP A 47 -3.44 8.79 8.11
C TRP A 47 -4.57 8.80 7.08
N TYR A 48 -5.08 7.62 6.74
CA TYR A 48 -6.18 7.50 5.77
C TYR A 48 -7.53 7.77 6.43
N GLY A 49 -7.62 7.58 7.76
CA GLY A 49 -8.78 7.83 8.60
C GLY A 49 -9.96 6.93 8.27
N PRO A 50 -10.82 6.55 9.23
CA PRO A 50 -12.14 6.11 8.85
C PRO A 50 -12.84 7.35 8.25
N ARG A 51 -12.94 7.42 6.93
CA ARG A 51 -13.83 8.37 6.25
C ARG A 51 -15.25 7.92 6.64
N LYS A 52 -15.79 8.47 7.75
CA LYS A 52 -17.11 8.11 8.29
C LYS A 52 -18.23 8.20 7.24
N ALA A 53 -18.03 9.02 6.21
CA ALA A 53 -18.86 9.06 5.03
C ALA A 53 -18.30 8.11 3.94
N THR A 54 -18.93 6.95 3.78
CA THR A 54 -18.72 6.06 2.63
C THR A 54 -19.24 6.66 1.33
N ARG A 55 -20.02 7.75 1.43
CA ARG A 55 -20.52 8.54 0.31
C ARG A 55 -20.52 10.03 0.66
N THR A 56 -19.87 10.82 -0.18
CA THR A 56 -19.86 12.29 -0.10
C THR A 56 -20.61 12.85 -1.29
N THR A 57 -21.41 13.89 -1.08
CA THR A 57 -22.02 14.68 -2.15
C THR A 57 -21.64 16.13 -1.98
N MET A 58 -21.09 16.74 -3.03
CA MET A 58 -20.75 18.16 -3.08
C MET A 58 -21.55 18.81 -4.21
N ALA A 59 -22.19 19.94 -3.93
CA ALA A 59 -22.86 20.76 -4.93
C ALA A 59 -22.21 22.15 -4.93
N LEU A 60 -21.86 22.65 -6.11
CA LEU A 60 -21.20 23.93 -6.31
C LEU A 60 -21.98 24.76 -7.33
N ARG A 61 -22.21 26.03 -7.00
CA ARG A 61 -22.72 27.04 -7.94
C ARG A 61 -21.56 27.88 -8.43
N TRP A 62 -21.37 27.94 -9.74
CA TRP A 62 -20.23 28.61 -10.35
C TRP A 62 -20.60 30.02 -10.81
N ARG A 63 -19.64 30.95 -10.70
CA ARG A 63 -19.84 32.36 -11.11
C ARG A 63 -20.23 32.53 -12.58
N SER A 64 -19.91 31.54 -13.41
CA SER A 64 -20.23 31.47 -14.83
C SER A 64 -21.65 30.97 -15.14
N GLY A 65 -22.53 30.82 -14.14
CA GLY A 65 -23.95 30.49 -14.35
C GLY A 65 -24.22 29.01 -14.63
N PHE A 66 -23.38 28.11 -14.13
CA PHE A 66 -23.62 26.67 -14.17
C PHE A 66 -23.48 26.07 -12.77
N ASP A 67 -24.12 24.91 -12.57
CA ASP A 67 -24.06 24.16 -11.33
C ASP A 67 -23.32 22.84 -11.56
N SER A 68 -22.56 22.39 -10.56
CA SER A 68 -22.00 21.05 -10.56
C SER A 68 -22.39 20.28 -9.31
N ARG A 69 -22.61 18.98 -9.49
CA ARG A 69 -22.82 18.03 -8.39
C ARG A 69 -21.83 16.89 -8.55
N GLN A 70 -21.01 16.68 -7.53
CA GLN A 70 -20.08 15.57 -7.43
C GLN A 70 -20.55 14.60 -6.36
N VAL A 71 -20.53 13.31 -6.69
CA VAL A 71 -20.72 12.21 -5.74
C VAL A 71 -19.44 11.39 -5.75
N ALA A 72 -18.91 11.09 -4.57
CA ALA A 72 -17.82 10.15 -4.38
C ALA A 72 -18.27 9.07 -3.39
N GLU A 73 -18.11 7.81 -3.73
CA GLU A 73 -18.43 6.68 -2.86
C GLU A 73 -17.36 5.59 -2.96
N ALA A 74 -17.23 4.74 -1.94
CA ALA A 74 -16.32 3.60 -2.00
C ALA A 74 -16.66 2.71 -3.22
N VAL A 75 -15.63 2.18 -3.90
CA VAL A 75 -15.82 1.22 -4.99
C VAL A 75 -16.49 -0.07 -4.48
N ASP A 76 -17.14 -0.82 -5.39
CA ASP A 76 -17.82 -2.06 -5.04
C ASP A 76 -16.84 -3.15 -4.57
N PHE A 77 -15.60 -3.14 -5.11
CA PHE A 77 -14.52 -4.05 -4.72
C PHE A 77 -13.12 -3.43 -4.86
N ALA A 78 -12.16 -3.94 -4.08
CA ALA A 78 -10.75 -3.64 -4.23
C ALA A 78 -9.92 -4.92 -4.30
N VAL A 79 -8.89 -4.93 -5.15
CA VAL A 79 -7.95 -6.04 -5.29
C VAL A 79 -6.52 -5.54 -5.13
N VAL A 80 -5.76 -6.13 -4.21
CA VAL A 80 -4.32 -5.90 -4.07
C VAL A 80 -3.59 -7.12 -4.63
N LEU A 81 -3.07 -7.01 -5.84
CA LEU A 81 -2.23 -8.01 -6.48
C LEU A 81 -0.78 -7.82 -6.01
N PHE A 82 -0.11 -8.88 -5.57
CA PHE A 82 1.32 -8.85 -5.26
C PHE A 82 2.03 -10.14 -5.65
N ASP A 83 3.34 -10.12 -5.83
CA ASP A 83 4.14 -11.31 -6.16
C ASP A 83 5.23 -11.61 -5.13
N GLY A 84 5.98 -12.68 -5.35
CA GLY A 84 7.07 -13.10 -4.45
C GLY A 84 8.26 -12.13 -4.34
N SER A 85 8.30 -11.06 -5.14
CA SER A 85 9.32 -10.00 -5.04
C SER A 85 8.95 -8.92 -4.01
N LEU A 86 7.70 -8.87 -3.55
CA LEU A 86 7.29 -7.99 -2.45
C LEU A 86 7.71 -8.62 -1.12
N LEU A 87 8.73 -8.05 -0.48
CA LEU A 87 9.29 -8.60 0.75
C LEU A 87 8.84 -7.88 2.01
N SER A 88 8.38 -6.64 1.87
CA SER A 88 8.05 -5.75 3.00
C SER A 88 6.57 -5.84 3.37
N PRO A 89 6.22 -6.23 4.61
CA PRO A 89 4.84 -6.20 5.08
C PRO A 89 4.26 -4.79 5.09
N SER A 90 5.02 -3.77 5.51
CA SER A 90 4.49 -2.40 5.59
C SER A 90 4.14 -1.82 4.21
N ARG A 91 4.90 -2.16 3.17
CA ARG A 91 4.57 -1.78 1.79
C ARG A 91 3.31 -2.46 1.26
N LEU A 92 3.08 -3.72 1.62
CA LEU A 92 1.81 -4.40 1.31
C LEU A 92 0.65 -3.73 2.04
N LEU A 93 0.80 -3.52 3.34
CA LEU A 93 -0.21 -2.90 4.20
C LEU A 93 -0.56 -1.50 3.73
N ALA A 94 0.42 -0.70 3.33
CA ALA A 94 0.20 0.64 2.79
C ALA A 94 -0.61 0.64 1.47
N ALA A 95 -0.64 -0.46 0.72
CA ALA A 95 -1.50 -0.60 -0.45
C ALA A 95 -2.90 -1.15 -0.13
N LEU A 96 -3.04 -1.86 0.99
CA LEU A 96 -4.26 -2.55 1.42
C LEU A 96 -5.14 -1.67 2.32
N ILE A 97 -4.55 -1.11 3.37
CA ILE A 97 -5.27 -0.33 4.40
C ILE A 97 -6.06 0.86 3.82
N PRO A 98 -5.62 1.60 2.79
CA PRO A 98 -6.45 2.69 2.25
C PRO A 98 -7.81 2.21 1.73
N ALA A 99 -7.88 1.01 1.12
CA ALA A 99 -9.15 0.44 0.66
C ALA A 99 -10.10 0.17 1.83
N ILE A 100 -9.56 -0.43 2.90
CA ILE A 100 -10.28 -0.74 4.13
C ILE A 100 -10.74 0.56 4.82
N ALA A 101 -9.86 1.55 4.92
CA ALA A 101 -10.12 2.83 5.59
C ALA A 101 -11.21 3.67 4.88
N VAL A 102 -11.31 3.57 3.55
CA VAL A 102 -12.38 4.20 2.75
C VAL A 102 -13.71 3.45 2.86
N GLY A 103 -13.71 2.23 3.39
CA GLY A 103 -14.92 1.43 3.63
C GLY A 103 -15.33 0.57 2.45
N VAL A 104 -14.38 0.14 1.61
CA VAL A 104 -14.66 -0.86 0.56
C VAL A 104 -15.07 -2.16 1.24
N GLY A 105 -16.28 -2.65 0.96
CA GLY A 105 -16.84 -3.82 1.63
C GLY A 105 -16.26 -5.16 1.15
N ASN A 106 -15.65 -5.19 -0.05
CA ASN A 106 -15.09 -6.40 -0.65
C ASN A 106 -13.63 -6.14 -1.03
N VAL A 107 -12.71 -6.49 -0.13
CA VAL A 107 -11.27 -6.33 -0.35
C VAL A 107 -10.64 -7.71 -0.50
N LEU A 108 -9.86 -7.91 -1.57
CA LEU A 108 -9.18 -9.15 -1.87
C LEU A 108 -7.67 -8.91 -1.98
N ALA A 109 -6.88 -9.64 -1.19
CA ALA A 109 -5.43 -9.69 -1.33
C ALA A 109 -5.04 -10.93 -2.14
N VAL A 110 -4.41 -10.75 -3.30
CA VAL A 110 -4.04 -11.84 -4.20
C VAL A 110 -2.53 -11.90 -4.30
N ARG A 111 -1.96 -13.01 -3.84
CA ARG A 111 -0.61 -13.36 -4.23
C ARG A 111 -0.65 -14.01 -5.60
N VAL A 112 -0.07 -13.36 -6.59
CA VAL A 112 0.21 -13.96 -7.90
C VAL A 112 1.47 -14.82 -7.74
N SER A 113 1.26 -16.12 -7.56
CA SER A 113 2.31 -17.06 -7.25
C SER A 113 3.14 -17.46 -8.46
N SER A 114 4.42 -17.63 -8.18
CA SER A 114 5.41 -18.22 -9.07
C SER A 114 6.05 -19.47 -8.45
N GLY A 115 5.36 -20.15 -7.52
CA GLY A 115 5.87 -21.33 -6.82
C GLY A 115 6.88 -21.03 -5.71
N THR A 116 7.01 -19.78 -5.26
CA THR A 116 7.86 -19.42 -4.13
C THR A 116 7.13 -19.63 -2.78
N PRO A 117 7.82 -19.98 -1.68
CA PRO A 117 7.18 -20.05 -0.37
C PRO A 117 6.63 -18.68 0.07
N TRP A 118 5.55 -18.69 0.86
CA TRP A 118 5.04 -17.48 1.48
C TRP A 118 6.05 -16.90 2.46
N ARG A 119 6.20 -15.58 2.45
CA ARG A 119 6.96 -14.89 3.50
C ARG A 119 6.11 -14.76 4.75
N LYS A 120 6.66 -15.23 5.87
CA LYS A 120 5.99 -15.20 7.19
C LYS A 120 5.55 -13.78 7.57
N ALA A 121 6.39 -12.77 7.31
CA ALA A 121 6.08 -11.38 7.59
C ALA A 121 4.87 -10.85 6.79
N ILE A 122 4.73 -11.27 5.52
CA ILE A 122 3.58 -10.90 4.67
C ILE A 122 2.28 -11.50 5.22
N LEU A 123 2.28 -12.81 5.51
CA LEU A 123 1.14 -13.50 6.12
C LEU A 123 0.76 -12.89 7.46
N THR A 124 1.75 -12.64 8.32
CA THR A 124 1.55 -12.03 9.64
C THR A 124 0.99 -10.61 9.53
N GLY A 125 1.45 -9.82 8.55
CA GLY A 125 0.92 -8.49 8.29
C GLY A 125 -0.56 -8.53 7.88
N LEU A 126 -0.92 -9.41 6.94
CA LEU A 126 -2.31 -9.60 6.49
C LEU A 126 -3.23 -10.05 7.64
N GLU A 127 -2.77 -11.02 8.45
CA GLU A 127 -3.47 -11.47 9.66
C GLU A 127 -3.70 -10.32 10.64
N LEU A 128 -2.65 -9.54 10.94
CA LEU A 128 -2.74 -8.40 11.86
C LEU A 128 -3.64 -7.27 11.34
N ALA A 129 -3.78 -7.15 10.02
CA ALA A 129 -4.69 -6.21 9.39
C ALA A 129 -6.16 -6.69 9.37
N GLY A 130 -6.43 -7.93 9.82
CA GLY A 130 -7.76 -8.53 9.76
C GLY A 130 -8.24 -8.77 8.33
N GLN A 131 -7.32 -8.98 7.38
CA GLN A 131 -7.68 -9.22 5.99
C GLN A 131 -8.19 -10.65 5.82
N GLU A 132 -9.51 -10.80 5.68
CA GLU A 132 -10.17 -12.12 5.63
C GLU A 132 -9.93 -12.86 4.30
N LEU A 133 -10.05 -12.16 3.16
CA LEU A 133 -9.94 -12.79 1.86
C LEU A 133 -8.53 -12.60 1.30
N VAL A 134 -7.67 -13.59 1.55
CA VAL A 134 -6.32 -13.71 1.00
C VAL A 134 -6.23 -14.97 0.17
N VAL A 135 -5.75 -14.88 -1.07
CA VAL A 135 -5.68 -16.02 -1.98
C VAL A 135 -4.34 -16.13 -2.68
N ASP A 136 -3.98 -17.36 -3.05
CA ASP A 136 -2.81 -17.67 -3.86
C ASP A 136 -3.28 -18.07 -5.27
N MET A 137 -2.93 -17.29 -6.29
CA MET A 137 -3.39 -17.47 -7.67
C MET A 137 -2.21 -17.61 -8.64
N SER A 138 -2.36 -18.49 -9.62
CA SER A 138 -1.56 -18.46 -10.84
C SER A 138 -1.87 -17.21 -11.68
N GLU A 139 -0.98 -16.86 -12.60
CA GLU A 139 -1.23 -15.74 -13.54
C GLU A 139 -2.52 -15.94 -14.35
N LEU A 140 -2.83 -17.19 -14.74
CA LEU A 140 -4.04 -17.52 -15.48
C LEU A 140 -5.31 -17.28 -14.65
N GLN A 141 -5.30 -17.69 -13.38
CA GLN A 141 -6.41 -17.44 -12.46
C GLN A 141 -6.60 -15.95 -12.20
N ALA A 142 -5.53 -15.19 -11.97
CA ALA A 142 -5.60 -13.76 -11.77
C ALA A 142 -6.17 -13.01 -13.00
N ARG A 143 -5.82 -13.45 -14.23
CA ARG A 143 -6.42 -12.93 -15.46
C ARG A 143 -7.89 -13.32 -15.61
N ARG A 144 -8.25 -14.56 -15.27
CA ARG A 144 -9.64 -15.02 -15.25
C ARG A 144 -10.48 -14.17 -14.31
N LEU A 145 -10.01 -13.98 -13.07
CA LEU A 145 -10.66 -13.11 -12.08
C LEU A 145 -10.89 -11.72 -12.67
N PHE A 146 -9.86 -11.11 -13.26
CA PHE A 146 -10.02 -9.79 -13.85
C PHE A 146 -11.06 -9.73 -14.97
N GLY A 147 -11.10 -10.75 -15.84
CA GLY A 147 -12.12 -10.89 -16.88
C GLY A 147 -13.54 -10.91 -16.30
N GLU A 148 -13.77 -11.75 -15.29
CA GLU A 148 -15.07 -11.87 -14.61
C GLU A 148 -15.45 -10.58 -13.88
N LEU A 149 -14.50 -9.92 -13.18
CA LEU A 149 -14.72 -8.64 -12.50
C LEU A 149 -15.14 -7.54 -13.49
N ARG A 150 -14.49 -7.48 -14.66
CA ARG A 150 -14.84 -6.51 -15.71
C ARG A 150 -16.26 -6.74 -16.25
N GLU A 151 -16.67 -8.00 -16.40
CA GLU A 151 -18.00 -8.37 -16.90
C GLU A 151 -19.13 -8.00 -15.93
N THR A 152 -18.84 -7.86 -14.62
CA THR A 152 -19.84 -7.40 -13.64
C THR A 152 -20.30 -5.95 -13.84
N ASN A 153 -19.52 -5.14 -14.58
CA ASN A 153 -19.73 -3.70 -14.76
C ASN A 153 -19.84 -2.91 -13.45
N ARG A 154 -19.26 -3.44 -12.36
CA ARG A 154 -19.13 -2.78 -11.05
C ARG A 154 -17.91 -1.88 -11.01
N SER A 155 -17.94 -0.91 -10.10
CA SER A 155 -16.80 -0.06 -9.81
C SER A 155 -15.76 -0.85 -9.02
N GLY A 156 -14.48 -0.72 -9.39
CA GLY A 156 -13.41 -1.46 -8.75
C GLY A 156 -12.11 -0.68 -8.67
N ALA A 157 -11.22 -1.11 -7.78
CA ALA A 157 -9.87 -0.58 -7.69
C ALA A 157 -8.86 -1.71 -7.60
N VAL A 158 -7.80 -1.65 -8.41
CA VAL A 158 -6.72 -2.65 -8.39
C VAL A 158 -5.40 -1.97 -8.10
N ALA A 159 -4.73 -2.41 -7.03
CA ALA A 159 -3.35 -2.07 -6.71
C ALA A 159 -2.44 -3.25 -7.09
N VAL A 160 -1.33 -2.98 -7.78
CA VAL A 160 -0.39 -4.04 -8.20
C VAL A 160 1.00 -3.77 -7.64
N LEU A 161 1.51 -4.69 -6.82
CA LEU A 161 2.82 -4.64 -6.19
C LEU A 161 3.75 -5.72 -6.75
N GLY A 162 4.77 -5.29 -7.49
CA GLY A 162 5.76 -6.20 -8.08
C GLY A 162 5.49 -6.50 -9.56
N PRO A 163 6.55 -6.83 -10.33
CA PRO A 163 6.50 -6.92 -11.78
C PRO A 163 5.74 -8.15 -12.30
N ARG A 164 5.75 -9.27 -11.58
CA ARG A 164 5.03 -10.51 -11.96
C ARG A 164 3.55 -10.46 -11.55
N ALA A 165 3.20 -9.63 -10.57
CA ALA A 165 1.80 -9.36 -10.25
C ALA A 165 1.08 -8.58 -11.36
N ALA A 166 1.82 -7.92 -12.26
CA ALA A 166 1.32 -7.14 -13.38
C ALA A 166 0.79 -7.99 -14.55
N VAL A 167 -0.03 -8.99 -14.24
CA VAL A 167 -0.53 -9.98 -15.20
C VAL A 167 -1.56 -9.42 -16.18
N ILE A 168 -2.25 -8.32 -15.83
CA ILE A 168 -3.27 -7.68 -16.66
C ILE A 168 -2.59 -6.73 -17.66
N LYS A 169 -2.88 -6.93 -18.95
CA LYS A 169 -2.28 -6.17 -20.05
C LYS A 169 -2.93 -4.80 -20.21
N THR A 170 -2.18 -3.82 -20.70
CA THR A 170 -2.62 -2.43 -20.86
C THR A 170 -3.92 -2.26 -21.64
N ASN A 171 -4.13 -3.03 -22.71
CA ASN A 171 -5.37 -2.99 -23.50
C ASN A 171 -6.58 -3.51 -22.72
N GLU A 172 -6.39 -4.48 -21.83
CA GLU A 172 -7.45 -5.00 -20.96
C GLU A 172 -7.80 -3.98 -19.86
N LEU A 173 -6.81 -3.23 -19.36
CA LEU A 173 -7.02 -2.10 -18.44
C LEU A 173 -7.88 -1.01 -19.08
N GLN A 174 -7.55 -0.62 -20.32
CA GLN A 174 -8.28 0.41 -21.06
C GLN A 174 -9.75 0.02 -21.32
N ALA A 175 -10.04 -1.27 -21.47
CA ALA A 175 -11.39 -1.76 -21.65
C ALA A 175 -12.23 -1.77 -20.34
N ALA A 176 -11.60 -1.65 -19.17
CA ALA A 176 -12.27 -1.69 -17.88
C ALA A 176 -12.59 -0.28 -17.36
N SER A 177 -13.53 0.40 -18.00
CA SER A 177 -13.86 1.82 -17.76
C SER A 177 -14.32 2.17 -16.33
N ARG A 178 -14.67 1.17 -15.52
CA ARG A 178 -15.10 1.33 -14.11
C ARG A 178 -14.08 0.82 -13.08
N ILE A 179 -12.93 0.32 -13.53
CA ILE A 179 -11.89 -0.23 -12.65
C ILE A 179 -10.66 0.67 -12.72
N SER A 180 -10.28 1.27 -11.59
CA SER A 180 -9.05 2.04 -11.47
C SER A 180 -7.84 1.11 -11.28
N PHE A 181 -6.69 1.52 -11.81
CA PHE A 181 -5.44 0.77 -11.68
C PHE A 181 -4.33 1.65 -11.13
N TRP A 182 -3.68 1.15 -10.09
CA TRP A 182 -2.50 1.77 -9.52
C TRP A 182 -1.34 0.77 -9.48
N ARG A 183 -0.16 1.26 -9.85
CA ARG A 183 1.10 0.54 -9.73
C ARG A 183 2.16 1.52 -9.23
N PRO A 184 2.90 1.22 -8.14
CA PRO A 184 3.91 2.11 -7.65
C PRO A 184 5.07 2.21 -8.64
N ARG A 185 5.64 3.41 -8.75
CA ARG A 185 7.02 3.60 -9.20
C ARG A 185 7.86 3.72 -7.95
N TYR A 186 8.69 2.71 -7.71
CA TYR A 186 9.41 2.58 -6.44
C TYR A 186 10.84 2.10 -6.65
N THR A 187 11.78 2.88 -6.14
CA THR A 187 13.19 2.54 -6.00
C THR A 187 13.42 1.80 -4.70
N ARG A 188 14.17 0.70 -4.73
CA ARG A 188 14.50 -0.10 -3.55
C ARG A 188 15.67 0.50 -2.77
N ALA A 189 15.56 1.76 -2.41
CA ALA A 189 16.63 2.49 -1.73
C ALA A 189 16.08 3.59 -0.82
N ALA A 190 16.79 3.85 0.28
CA ALA A 190 16.50 4.93 1.20
C ALA A 190 17.79 5.46 1.82
N ALA A 191 17.83 6.77 2.11
CA ALA A 191 18.91 7.38 2.87
C ALA A 191 18.49 7.52 4.35
N ILE A 192 19.43 7.39 5.28
CA ILE A 192 19.21 7.56 6.73
C ILE A 192 20.23 8.58 7.25
N TRP A 193 19.76 9.56 8.02
CA TRP A 193 20.63 10.48 8.75
C TRP A 193 20.57 10.17 10.24
N MET A 194 21.70 9.75 10.81
CA MET A 194 21.87 9.45 12.24
C MET A 194 22.48 10.65 12.94
N GLU A 195 21.76 11.29 13.87
CA GLU A 195 22.34 12.32 14.74
C GLU A 195 23.10 11.71 15.92
N GLU A 196 22.59 10.58 16.40
CA GLU A 196 23.18 9.69 17.40
C GLU A 196 23.07 8.24 16.90
N ALA A 197 23.88 7.33 17.45
CA ALA A 197 23.94 5.94 16.98
C ALA A 197 22.61 5.17 17.12
N ASP A 198 21.69 5.64 17.97
CA ASP A 198 20.37 5.05 18.24
C ASP A 198 19.20 5.91 17.73
N THR A 199 19.47 6.90 16.87
CA THR A 199 18.43 7.78 16.27
C THR A 199 17.27 6.99 15.64
N PHE A 200 17.61 5.89 14.96
CA PHE A 200 16.66 5.02 14.27
C PHE A 200 16.91 3.56 14.67
N ASP A 201 15.82 2.81 14.80
CA ASP A 201 15.89 1.36 15.00
C ASP A 201 16.22 0.65 13.67
N LEU A 202 17.51 0.47 13.39
CA LEU A 202 17.96 -0.16 12.14
C LEU A 202 17.53 -1.63 12.03
N GLU A 203 17.38 -2.34 13.16
CA GLU A 203 16.84 -3.71 13.16
C GLU A 203 15.38 -3.72 12.67
N ALA A 204 14.59 -2.73 13.09
CA ALA A 204 13.22 -2.56 12.60
C ALA A 204 13.20 -2.35 11.09
N LEU A 205 14.05 -1.46 10.57
CA LEU A 205 14.16 -1.20 9.14
C LEU A 205 14.57 -2.46 8.36
N ALA A 206 15.55 -3.20 8.85
CA ALA A 206 16.00 -4.45 8.23
C ALA A 206 14.87 -5.50 8.16
N PHE A 207 14.06 -5.62 9.21
CA PHE A 207 12.93 -6.54 9.24
C PHE A 207 11.77 -6.09 8.36
N ILE A 208 11.38 -4.82 8.44
CA ILE A 208 10.20 -4.27 7.77
C ILE A 208 10.47 -4.07 6.27
N HIS A 209 11.69 -3.75 5.90
CA HIS A 209 12.09 -3.38 4.54
C HIS A 209 13.33 -4.17 4.06
N PRO A 210 13.26 -5.51 4.02
CA PRO A 210 14.45 -6.36 3.82
C PRO A 210 15.07 -6.29 2.42
N ASP A 211 14.41 -5.63 1.46
CA ASP A 211 14.86 -5.43 0.09
C ASP A 211 15.24 -3.98 -0.23
N ILE A 212 15.19 -3.07 0.74
CA ILE A 212 15.69 -1.70 0.57
C ILE A 212 17.19 -1.69 0.80
N VAL A 213 17.93 -1.02 -0.09
CA VAL A 213 19.33 -0.65 0.16
C VAL A 213 19.35 0.66 0.95
N PHE A 214 19.93 0.64 2.14
CA PHE A 214 20.00 1.77 3.05
C PHE A 214 21.39 2.40 3.03
N SER A 215 21.46 3.67 2.65
CA SER A 215 22.68 4.48 2.75
C SER A 215 22.61 5.31 4.03
N VAL A 216 23.50 5.02 4.98
CA VAL A 216 23.52 5.61 6.33
C VAL A 216 24.57 6.70 6.41
N PHE A 217 24.16 7.86 6.91
CA PHE A 217 25.00 9.04 7.07
C PHE A 217 24.93 9.58 8.50
N GLY A 218 25.85 10.48 8.84
CA GLY A 218 25.91 11.14 10.15
C GLY A 218 26.81 10.37 11.12
N VAL A 219 26.35 10.15 12.34
CA VAL A 219 27.06 9.32 13.31
C VAL A 219 27.01 7.85 12.87
N GLU A 220 28.17 7.22 12.68
CA GLU A 220 28.29 5.82 12.27
C GLU A 220 27.69 4.88 13.33
N PRO A 221 26.62 4.13 13.02
CA PRO A 221 26.03 3.14 13.91
C PRO A 221 26.54 1.73 13.59
N GLU A 222 26.20 0.76 14.44
CA GLU A 222 26.33 -0.66 14.08
C GLU A 222 25.27 -1.04 13.04
N LEU A 223 25.72 -1.58 11.89
CA LEU A 223 24.83 -1.92 10.78
C LEU A 223 24.28 -3.35 10.96
N PRO A 224 22.94 -3.55 10.94
CA PRO A 224 22.34 -4.83 11.32
C PRO A 224 22.35 -5.88 10.19
N ALA A 225 22.59 -5.48 8.93
CA ALA A 225 22.48 -6.36 7.77
C ALA A 225 23.26 -5.82 6.56
N GLU A 226 23.50 -6.69 5.58
CA GLU A 226 24.29 -6.40 4.37
C GLU A 226 23.66 -5.36 3.43
N ASN A 227 22.36 -5.09 3.57
CA ASN A 227 21.67 -4.08 2.79
C ASN A 227 21.84 -2.65 3.35
N PHE A 228 22.70 -2.47 4.35
CA PHE A 228 23.07 -1.17 4.91
C PHE A 228 24.54 -0.86 4.60
N SER A 229 24.82 0.38 4.20
CA SER A 229 26.19 0.89 4.02
C SER A 229 26.33 2.24 4.70
N TYR A 230 27.45 2.45 5.40
CA TYR A 230 27.80 3.76 5.95
C TYR A 230 28.54 4.57 4.89
N GLU A 231 28.06 5.79 4.64
CA GLU A 231 28.49 6.66 3.53
C GLU A 231 29.16 7.96 3.99
N GLY A 232 29.34 8.15 5.31
CA GLY A 232 30.04 9.29 5.91
C GLY A 232 29.15 10.24 6.71
N ASP A 233 29.74 11.34 7.21
CA ASP A 233 29.15 12.26 8.18
C ASP A 233 28.62 13.58 7.57
N GLY A 234 28.71 13.74 6.25
CA GLY A 234 28.33 14.98 5.56
C GLY A 234 26.83 15.06 5.26
N PHE A 235 26.14 16.08 5.79
CA PHE A 235 24.71 16.26 5.54
C PHE A 235 24.36 16.60 4.09
N ASP A 236 25.21 17.37 3.39
CA ASP A 236 24.99 17.65 1.97
C ASP A 236 25.08 16.38 1.12
N ASN A 237 26.03 15.49 1.45
CA ASN A 237 26.14 14.18 0.79
C ASN A 237 24.90 13.31 1.05
N PHE A 238 24.36 13.34 2.26
CA PHE A 238 23.08 12.70 2.58
C PHE A 238 21.96 13.24 1.67
N LEU A 239 21.82 14.57 1.56
CA LEU A 239 20.78 15.20 0.73
C LEU A 239 20.91 14.85 -0.76
N ASP A 240 22.14 14.66 -1.25
CA ASP A 240 22.41 14.27 -2.64
C ASP A 240 22.21 12.77 -2.89
N ALA A 241 22.31 11.93 -1.85
CA ALA A 241 22.07 10.49 -1.93
C ALA A 241 20.57 10.11 -1.89
N ILE A 242 19.69 11.03 -1.46
CA ILE A 242 18.24 10.79 -1.43
C ILE A 242 17.72 10.57 -2.85
N MET A 243 17.15 9.39 -3.10
CA MET A 243 16.42 9.11 -4.34
C MET A 243 14.92 9.36 -4.20
N GLU A 244 14.26 8.66 -3.26
CA GLU A 244 12.82 8.79 -3.03
C GLU A 244 12.45 8.81 -1.55
N VAL A 245 13.21 8.12 -0.70
CA VAL A 245 12.87 7.93 0.71
C VAL A 245 14.03 8.32 1.59
N ALA A 246 13.72 9.06 2.66
CA ALA A 246 14.69 9.48 3.66
C ALA A 246 14.16 9.20 5.06
N TYR A 247 15.05 8.78 5.96
CA TYR A 247 14.84 8.74 7.39
C TYR A 247 15.70 9.83 8.02
N VAL A 248 15.08 10.79 8.69
CA VAL A 248 15.76 11.97 9.23
C VAL A 248 15.05 12.48 10.51
N PRO A 249 15.78 13.01 11.50
CA PRO A 249 15.19 13.67 12.67
C PRO A 249 14.21 14.80 12.30
N ALA A 250 13.28 15.07 13.21
CA ALA A 250 12.11 15.92 12.92
C ALA A 250 12.49 17.37 12.56
N ASP A 251 13.55 17.91 13.14
CA ASP A 251 14.07 19.25 12.89
C ASP A 251 14.70 19.41 11.48
N ARG A 252 15.08 18.31 10.83
CA ARG A 252 15.62 18.26 9.47
C ARG A 252 14.63 17.78 8.41
N ALA A 253 13.42 17.40 8.81
CA ALA A 253 12.41 16.85 7.90
C ALA A 253 12.00 17.84 6.80
N GLU A 254 11.81 19.12 7.15
CA GLU A 254 11.41 20.16 6.17
C GLU A 254 12.47 20.38 5.09
N GLN A 255 13.74 20.47 5.50
CA GLN A 255 14.86 20.60 4.56
C GLN A 255 14.98 19.38 3.63
N THR A 256 14.62 18.20 4.13
CA THR A 256 14.70 16.93 3.40
C THR A 256 13.55 16.72 2.41
N LEU A 257 12.35 17.24 2.72
CA LEU A 257 11.15 17.12 1.86
C LEU A 257 11.35 17.70 0.45
N GLY A 258 12.28 18.64 0.26
CA GLY A 258 12.64 19.17 -1.07
C GLY A 258 13.38 18.17 -1.97
N ARG A 259 13.90 17.07 -1.41
CA ARG A 259 14.69 16.04 -2.12
C ARG A 259 14.04 14.65 -2.10
N ALA A 260 13.20 14.35 -1.11
CA ALA A 260 12.52 13.05 -0.97
C ALA A 260 11.04 13.12 -1.35
N ARG A 261 10.48 12.00 -1.83
CA ARG A 261 9.03 11.79 -1.95
C ARG A 261 8.40 11.40 -0.61
N ILE A 262 9.18 10.76 0.26
CA ILE A 262 8.76 10.30 1.58
C ILE A 262 9.86 10.59 2.59
N VAL A 263 9.50 11.21 3.71
CA VAL A 263 10.39 11.45 4.83
C VAL A 263 9.78 10.83 6.08
N PHE A 264 10.55 9.98 6.76
CA PHE A 264 10.17 9.34 8.00
C PHE A 264 11.03 9.87 9.15
N GLY A 265 10.38 10.23 10.25
CA GLY A 265 11.05 10.59 11.51
C GLY A 265 11.28 9.37 12.40
N PRO A 266 12.06 9.52 13.49
CA PRO A 266 12.24 8.46 14.49
C PRO A 266 10.92 7.88 14.99
N GLY A 267 10.87 6.56 15.18
CA GLY A 267 9.65 5.84 15.57
C GLY A 267 8.68 5.54 14.41
N GLN A 268 9.04 5.90 13.17
CA GLN A 268 8.27 5.56 11.95
C GLN A 268 8.93 4.45 11.11
N GLU A 269 9.90 3.71 11.64
CA GLU A 269 10.65 2.65 10.95
C GLU A 269 9.76 1.51 10.45
N GLY A 270 8.66 1.26 11.16
CA GLY A 270 7.64 0.29 10.78
C GLY A 270 6.62 0.80 9.75
N CYS A 271 6.65 2.09 9.42
CA CYS A 271 5.63 2.72 8.59
C CYS A 271 6.03 2.76 7.12
N TRP A 272 5.02 2.77 6.26
CA TRP A 272 5.19 3.06 4.85
C TRP A 272 3.97 3.82 4.36
N ILE A 273 4.13 4.69 3.38
CA ILE A 273 3.01 5.26 2.62
C ILE A 273 3.34 5.20 1.14
N TRP A 274 2.31 5.09 0.30
CA TRP A 274 2.44 5.25 -1.13
C TRP A 274 1.93 6.65 -1.50
N PRO A 275 2.80 7.65 -1.74
CA PRO A 275 2.36 9.05 -1.88
C PRO A 275 1.39 9.27 -3.04
N ASP A 276 1.48 8.44 -4.07
CA ASP A 276 0.65 8.45 -5.28
C ASP A 276 -0.56 7.50 -5.20
N LEU A 277 -0.71 6.73 -4.12
CA LEU A 277 -1.91 5.95 -3.83
C LEU A 277 -2.81 6.74 -2.88
N HIS A 278 -3.60 7.62 -3.45
CA HIS A 278 -4.56 8.39 -2.68
C HIS A 278 -5.84 7.58 -2.41
N PRO A 279 -6.57 7.84 -1.31
CA PRO A 279 -7.86 7.22 -1.03
C PRO A 279 -8.87 7.28 -2.18
N GLU A 280 -8.80 8.32 -3.01
CA GLU A 280 -9.65 8.52 -4.19
C GLU A 280 -9.50 7.40 -5.21
N HIS A 281 -8.36 6.68 -5.22
CA HIS A 281 -8.18 5.47 -6.03
C HIS A 281 -9.22 4.40 -5.70
N PHE A 282 -9.66 4.34 -4.44
CA PHE A 282 -10.67 3.41 -3.92
C PHE A 282 -12.09 4.03 -3.88
N GLN A 283 -12.29 5.14 -4.59
CA GLN A 283 -13.59 5.79 -4.71
C GLN A 283 -14.06 5.86 -6.17
N TYR A 284 -15.33 5.59 -6.38
CA TYR A 284 -16.01 5.89 -7.64
C TYR A 284 -16.56 7.31 -7.60
N GLN A 285 -16.19 8.12 -8.60
CA GLN A 285 -16.65 9.50 -8.73
C GLN A 285 -17.64 9.65 -9.87
N SER A 286 -18.72 10.38 -9.62
CA SER A 286 -19.70 10.78 -10.62
C SER A 286 -19.94 12.28 -10.54
N VAL A 287 -19.95 12.95 -11.69
CA VAL A 287 -20.12 14.40 -11.77
C VAL A 287 -21.24 14.74 -12.74
N ALA A 288 -22.15 15.60 -12.33
CA ALA A 288 -23.14 16.24 -13.18
C ALA A 288 -22.82 17.73 -13.31
N TRP A 289 -22.91 18.25 -14.54
CA TRP A 289 -22.83 19.68 -14.85
C TRP A 289 -24.16 20.07 -15.47
N THR A 290 -24.83 21.08 -14.93
CA THR A 290 -26.12 21.56 -15.42
C THR A 290 -26.07 23.07 -15.57
N ALA A 291 -26.93 23.62 -16.43
CA ALA A 291 -27.17 25.06 -16.41
C ALA A 291 -27.59 25.49 -15.00
N GLY A 292 -27.09 26.63 -14.53
CA GLY A 292 -27.48 27.19 -13.24
C GLY A 292 -28.91 27.70 -13.33
N GLU A 293 -29.67 27.54 -12.25
CA GLU A 293 -30.96 28.21 -12.08
C GLU A 293 -30.80 29.73 -11.96
#